data_AF-T1E9M0-F1
#
_entry.id   AF-T1E9M0-F1
#
_cell.length_a   1.000
_cell.length_b   1.000
_cell.length_c   1.000
_cell.angle_alpha   90.00
_cell.angle_beta   90.00
_cell.angle_gamma   90.00
#
_symmetry.space_group_name_H-M   'P 1'
#
loop_
_entity.id
_entity.type
_entity.pdbx_description
1 polymer ?
#
loop_
_entity_poly.entity_id
_entity_poly.type
_entity_poly.pdbx_seq_one_letter_code
_entity_poly.pdbx_strand_id
1 'polypeptide(L)'
;HIMYERAWRLQRSQPIVEALTLLNYLLANSPSNFHGKLLCLQLYHRLGLTLAAQEAYDALDIKHIQLDSLGYLHCGQLANGGFPGTAKQVYERTLSFFINDHEAYAEFPKASYNFGTFSKLVEMIDFRNRLANSHHFALVTVESLLTLVVGFAGSLAQCLTAYRQARTSKPHDDRIAWDKLHDNRDLTIFLAWDPPSVGIEAEQESNGCPPGVAGDTKPVGAVLDERREAIRVASYAQEYDLLRLRSGLARLVFGLVELHRGQETTDYEQQIRQLRHSWVRTVGEIEAKRYEPSSGRYLVNLLPSRLHLYLRLPYATVFTHLADFLLGTWQGYCCTDGDNDGIANSNG
;
A
#
# COMPACT_ATOMS: atom_id res chain seq x y z
N HIS A 1 -19.78 -9.58 -14.36
CA HIS A 1 -19.00 -10.84 -14.44
C HIS A 1 -18.81 -11.31 -15.88
N ILE A 2 -19.85 -11.84 -16.56
CA ILE A 2 -19.73 -12.44 -17.91
C ILE A 2 -19.15 -11.48 -18.95
N MET A 3 -19.62 -10.22 -18.98
CA MET A 3 -19.11 -9.23 -19.93
C MET A 3 -17.61 -8.93 -19.74
N TYR A 4 -17.15 -8.87 -18.49
CA TYR A 4 -15.74 -8.72 -18.18
C TYR A 4 -14.93 -9.93 -18.62
N GLU A 5 -15.41 -11.15 -18.32
CA GLU A 5 -14.73 -12.37 -18.78
C GLU A 5 -14.66 -12.44 -20.31
N ARG A 6 -15.72 -12.03 -21.01
CA ARG A 6 -15.73 -11.91 -22.47
C ARG A 6 -14.69 -10.91 -22.95
N ALA A 7 -14.58 -9.74 -22.33
CA ALA A 7 -13.53 -8.76 -22.65
C ALA A 7 -12.13 -9.32 -22.43
N TRP A 8 -11.92 -10.05 -21.33
CA TRP A 8 -10.64 -10.71 -21.03
C TRP A 8 -10.28 -11.76 -22.08
N ARG A 9 -11.22 -12.64 -22.46
CA ARG A 9 -10.96 -13.67 -23.48
C ARG A 9 -10.72 -13.07 -24.87
N LEU A 10 -11.50 -12.04 -25.24
CA LEU A 10 -11.41 -11.42 -26.57
C LEU A 10 -10.31 -10.36 -26.68
N GLN A 11 -9.70 -9.95 -25.55
CA GLN A 11 -8.75 -8.83 -25.47
C GLN A 11 -9.32 -7.54 -26.11
N ARG A 12 -10.59 -7.24 -25.82
CA ARG A 12 -11.30 -6.06 -26.33
C ARG A 12 -11.93 -5.28 -25.18
N SER A 13 -11.88 -3.95 -25.26
CA SER A 13 -12.47 -3.05 -24.26
C SER A 13 -14.00 -2.91 -24.38
N GLN A 14 -14.57 -3.15 -25.58
CA GLN A 14 -16.00 -2.96 -25.83
C GLN A 14 -16.90 -3.65 -24.79
N PRO A 15 -16.72 -4.93 -24.41
CA PRO A 15 -17.60 -5.56 -23.43
C PRO A 15 -17.45 -4.98 -22.01
N ILE A 16 -16.30 -4.37 -21.68
CA ILE A 16 -16.13 -3.65 -20.40
C ILE A 16 -16.96 -2.37 -20.41
N VAL A 17 -16.97 -1.65 -21.52
CA VAL A 17 -17.77 -0.43 -21.67
C VAL A 17 -19.27 -0.78 -21.59
N GLU A 18 -19.70 -1.86 -22.25
CA GLU A 18 -21.07 -2.39 -22.13
C GLU A 18 -21.42 -2.80 -20.69
N ALA A 19 -20.47 -3.38 -19.96
CA ALA A 19 -20.68 -3.71 -18.55
C ALA A 19 -20.85 -2.45 -17.69
N LEU A 20 -20.05 -1.40 -17.95
CA LEU A 20 -20.16 -0.13 -17.24
C LEU A 20 -21.48 0.60 -17.54
N THR A 21 -21.97 0.57 -18.78
CA THR A 21 -23.27 1.18 -19.10
C THR A 21 -24.42 0.48 -18.37
N LEU A 22 -24.40 -0.85 -18.30
CA LEU A 22 -25.38 -1.62 -17.53
C LEU A 22 -25.28 -1.35 -16.03
N LEU A 23 -24.08 -1.27 -15.47
CA LEU A 23 -23.89 -0.95 -14.05
C LEU A 23 -24.34 0.47 -13.72
N ASN A 24 -24.07 1.45 -14.58
CA ASN A 24 -24.55 2.82 -14.38
C ASN A 24 -26.08 2.90 -14.49
N TYR A 25 -26.69 2.14 -15.41
CA TYR A 25 -28.15 2.01 -15.46
C TYR A 25 -28.73 1.36 -14.19
N LEU A 26 -28.09 0.31 -13.68
CA LEU A 26 -28.45 -0.31 -12.40
C LEU A 26 -28.38 0.72 -11.26
N LEU A 27 -27.29 1.47 -11.15
CA LEU A 27 -27.08 2.45 -10.08
C LEU A 27 -28.01 3.67 -10.19
N ALA A 28 -28.45 4.03 -11.41
CA ALA A 28 -29.47 5.05 -11.59
C ALA A 28 -30.84 4.62 -11.01
N ASN A 29 -31.17 3.32 -11.12
CA ASN A 29 -32.43 2.78 -10.58
C ASN A 29 -32.30 2.28 -9.12
N SER A 30 -31.09 1.94 -8.68
CA SER A 30 -30.80 1.39 -7.36
C SER A 30 -29.49 2.01 -6.80
N PRO A 31 -29.52 3.29 -6.41
CA PRO A 31 -28.31 4.03 -5.99
C PRO A 31 -27.69 3.49 -4.69
N SER A 32 -28.45 2.73 -3.90
CA SER A 32 -27.97 2.10 -2.66
C SER A 32 -27.29 0.75 -2.89
N ASN A 33 -27.23 0.24 -4.13
CA ASN A 33 -26.61 -1.05 -4.43
C ASN A 33 -25.07 -0.96 -4.36
N PHE A 34 -24.50 -1.33 -3.21
CA PHE A 34 -23.06 -1.26 -3.00
C PHE A 34 -22.27 -2.27 -3.85
N HIS A 35 -22.84 -3.43 -4.20
CA HIS A 35 -22.19 -4.38 -5.12
C HIS A 35 -22.00 -3.76 -6.51
N GLY A 36 -23.00 -3.04 -7.01
CA GLY A 36 -22.89 -2.29 -8.27
C GLY A 36 -21.75 -1.26 -8.22
N LYS A 37 -21.67 -0.49 -7.12
CA LYS A 37 -20.60 0.49 -6.90
C LYS A 37 -19.21 -0.14 -6.84
N LEU A 38 -19.07 -1.26 -6.11
CA LEU A 38 -17.82 -2.02 -6.02
C LEU A 38 -17.35 -2.55 -7.38
N LEU A 39 -18.27 -3.07 -8.20
CA LEU A 39 -17.95 -3.54 -9.54
C LEU A 39 -17.57 -2.38 -10.48
N CYS A 40 -18.24 -1.23 -10.38
CA CYS A 40 -17.83 0.00 -11.10
C CYS A 40 -16.41 0.42 -10.70
N LEU A 41 -16.12 0.50 -9.41
CA LEU A 41 -14.79 0.84 -8.89
C LEU A 41 -13.71 -0.09 -9.47
N GLN A 42 -13.96 -1.40 -9.45
CA GLN A 42 -13.07 -2.43 -10.01
C GLN A 42 -12.84 -2.28 -11.51
N LEU A 43 -13.87 -1.93 -12.29
CA LEU A 43 -13.74 -1.69 -13.73
C LEU A 43 -13.02 -0.38 -14.04
N TYR A 44 -13.31 0.70 -13.31
CA TYR A 44 -12.63 1.97 -13.48
C TYR A 44 -11.13 1.85 -13.20
N HIS A 45 -10.74 1.14 -12.15
CA HIS A 45 -9.32 0.87 -11.90
C HIS A 45 -8.65 0.06 -13.01
N ARG A 46 -9.31 -0.99 -13.53
CA ARG A 46 -8.76 -1.78 -14.65
C ARG A 46 -8.62 -1.00 -15.95
N LEU A 47 -9.47 0.01 -16.18
CA LEU A 47 -9.38 0.90 -17.32
C LEU A 47 -8.40 2.07 -17.10
N GLY A 48 -7.85 2.24 -15.89
CA GLY A 48 -7.01 3.40 -15.54
C GLY A 48 -7.79 4.70 -15.36
N LEU A 49 -9.12 4.64 -15.17
CA LEU A 49 -9.99 5.81 -15.01
C LEU A 49 -10.03 6.27 -13.54
N THR A 50 -8.94 6.88 -13.05
CA THR A 50 -8.79 7.22 -11.62
C THR A 50 -9.84 8.19 -11.10
N LEU A 51 -10.24 9.20 -11.86
CA LEU A 51 -11.26 10.16 -11.40
C LEU A 51 -12.65 9.52 -11.27
N ALA A 52 -13.04 8.68 -12.24
CA ALA A 52 -14.29 7.92 -12.15
C ALA A 52 -14.24 6.88 -11.02
N ALA A 53 -13.07 6.29 -10.77
CA ALA A 53 -12.84 5.41 -9.62
C ALA A 53 -12.99 6.18 -8.29
N GLN A 54 -12.49 7.41 -8.21
CA GLN A 54 -12.66 8.28 -7.04
C GLN A 54 -14.14 8.55 -6.76
N GLU A 55 -14.92 8.93 -7.78
CA GLU A 55 -16.36 9.14 -7.64
C GLU A 55 -17.10 7.88 -7.17
N ALA A 56 -16.75 6.72 -7.73
CA ALA A 56 -17.32 5.44 -7.31
C ALA A 56 -16.93 5.08 -5.87
N TYR A 57 -15.70 5.39 -5.46
CA TYR A 57 -15.21 5.17 -4.09
C TYR A 57 -15.90 6.09 -3.08
N ASP A 58 -16.04 7.39 -3.39
CA ASP A 58 -16.79 8.33 -2.54
C ASP A 58 -18.27 7.93 -2.42
N ALA A 59 -18.88 7.42 -3.50
CA ALA A 59 -20.25 6.93 -3.48
C ALA A 59 -20.47 5.68 -2.60
N LEU A 60 -19.41 4.91 -2.28
CA LEU A 60 -19.48 3.79 -1.33
C LEU A 60 -19.60 4.26 0.12
N ASP A 61 -19.26 5.51 0.41
CA ASP A 61 -19.32 6.13 1.74
C ASP A 61 -18.58 5.33 2.83
N ILE A 62 -17.38 4.83 2.49
CA ILE A 62 -16.53 4.03 3.38
C ILE A 62 -16.02 4.90 4.54
N LYS A 63 -16.35 4.51 5.78
CA LYS A 63 -16.05 5.26 7.01
C LYS A 63 -15.49 4.39 8.14
N HIS A 64 -14.78 5.02 9.08
CA HIS A 64 -14.26 4.41 10.30
C HIS A 64 -13.51 3.09 10.02
N ILE A 65 -13.87 2.01 10.71
CA ILE A 65 -13.25 0.68 10.56
C ILE A 65 -13.31 0.12 9.15
N GLN A 66 -14.22 0.60 8.31
CA GLN A 66 -14.26 0.20 6.89
C GLN A 66 -13.06 0.74 6.12
N LEU A 67 -12.41 1.82 6.58
CA LEU A 67 -11.19 2.34 5.95
C LEU A 67 -10.02 1.36 6.09
N ASP A 68 -9.96 0.59 7.18
CA ASP A 68 -8.93 -0.45 7.35
C ASP A 68 -9.22 -1.69 6.50
N SER A 69 -10.48 -2.13 6.47
CA SER A 69 -10.88 -3.36 5.79
C SER A 69 -11.12 -3.21 4.29
N LEU A 70 -11.60 -2.06 3.82
CA LEU A 70 -11.99 -1.80 2.42
C LEU A 70 -11.20 -0.66 1.77
N GLY A 71 -10.45 0.15 2.53
CA GLY A 71 -9.67 1.27 1.98
C GLY A 71 -8.62 0.84 0.95
N TYR A 72 -8.12 -0.39 1.06
CA TYR A 72 -7.19 -0.97 0.08
C TYR A 72 -7.72 -0.99 -1.36
N LEU A 73 -9.05 -1.03 -1.54
CA LEU A 73 -9.69 -1.09 -2.87
C LEU A 73 -9.32 0.11 -3.74
N HIS A 74 -9.10 1.26 -3.13
CA HIS A 74 -8.79 2.51 -3.84
C HIS A 74 -7.39 3.02 -3.53
N CYS A 75 -7.00 3.08 -2.25
CA CYS A 75 -5.68 3.53 -1.81
C CYS A 75 -4.54 2.79 -2.51
N GLY A 76 -4.68 1.48 -2.72
CA GLY A 76 -3.67 0.65 -3.38
C GLY A 76 -3.38 1.07 -4.83
N GLN A 77 -4.30 1.77 -5.48
CA GLN A 77 -4.22 2.13 -6.91
C GLN A 77 -3.88 3.61 -7.14
N LEU A 78 -4.11 4.48 -6.15
CA LEU A 78 -4.00 5.94 -6.28
C LEU A 78 -2.60 6.42 -6.69
N ALA A 79 -1.55 5.78 -6.16
CA ALA A 79 -0.16 6.10 -6.51
C ALA A 79 0.15 5.97 -8.02
N ASN A 80 -0.61 5.14 -8.74
CA ASN A 80 -0.42 4.94 -10.19
C ASN A 80 -1.32 5.84 -11.05
N GLY A 81 -2.30 6.52 -10.43
CA GLY A 81 -3.32 7.27 -11.16
C GLY A 81 -2.85 8.60 -11.75
N GLY A 82 -1.68 9.11 -11.34
CA GLY A 82 -1.18 10.40 -11.82
C GLY A 82 -1.89 11.63 -11.24
N PHE A 83 -2.77 11.46 -10.25
CA PHE A 83 -3.50 12.53 -9.57
C PHE A 83 -3.06 12.66 -8.11
N PRO A 84 -1.88 13.26 -7.82
CA PRO A 84 -1.33 13.32 -6.47
C PRO A 84 -2.21 14.12 -5.50
N GLY A 85 -2.95 15.13 -5.99
CA GLY A 85 -3.90 15.89 -5.18
C GLY A 85 -5.05 15.02 -4.65
N THR A 86 -5.66 14.23 -5.53
CA THR A 86 -6.70 13.25 -5.16
C THR A 86 -6.14 12.18 -4.23
N ALA A 87 -4.97 11.63 -4.55
CA ALA A 87 -4.31 10.63 -3.72
C ALA A 87 -4.07 11.14 -2.29
N LYS A 88 -3.53 12.37 -2.16
CA LYS A 88 -3.30 13.04 -0.88
C LYS A 88 -4.57 13.12 -0.05
N GLN A 89 -5.69 13.58 -0.62
CA GLN A 89 -6.95 13.72 0.11
C GLN A 89 -7.46 12.39 0.67
N VAL A 90 -7.39 11.32 -0.13
CA VAL A 90 -7.82 9.98 0.31
C VAL A 90 -6.90 9.42 1.37
N TYR A 91 -5.58 9.57 1.22
CA TYR A 91 -4.62 9.14 2.22
C TYR A 91 -4.79 9.91 3.54
N GLU A 92 -4.95 11.24 3.50
CA GLU A 92 -5.20 12.05 4.71
C GLU A 92 -6.49 11.64 5.42
N ARG A 93 -7.59 11.41 4.67
CA ARG A 93 -8.85 10.90 5.24
C ARG A 93 -8.64 9.55 5.93
N THR A 94 -7.89 8.65 5.30
CA THR A 94 -7.62 7.31 5.81
C THR A 94 -6.72 7.36 7.06
N LEU A 95 -5.66 8.18 7.04
CA LEU A 95 -4.75 8.34 8.18
C LEU A 95 -5.42 9.05 9.36
N SER A 96 -6.29 10.02 9.09
CA SER A 96 -7.08 10.71 10.11
C SER A 96 -7.90 9.73 10.94
N PHE A 97 -8.48 8.69 10.33
CA PHE A 97 -9.12 7.60 11.06
C PHE A 97 -8.12 6.89 11.99
N PHE A 98 -7.00 6.38 11.48
CA PHE A 98 -6.05 5.63 12.31
C PHE A 98 -5.45 6.47 13.46
N ILE A 99 -5.20 7.75 13.23
CA ILE A 99 -4.59 8.65 14.23
C ILE A 99 -5.62 9.11 15.27
N ASN A 100 -6.79 9.60 14.84
CA ASN A 100 -7.78 10.16 15.76
C ASN A 100 -8.50 9.07 16.56
N ASP A 101 -8.80 7.93 15.93
CA ASP A 101 -9.40 6.82 16.67
C ASP A 101 -8.41 6.24 17.70
N HIS A 102 -7.10 6.29 17.46
CA HIS A 102 -6.11 5.84 18.45
C HIS A 102 -6.24 6.60 19.78
N GLU A 103 -6.52 7.92 19.73
CA GLU A 103 -6.76 8.73 20.92
C GLU A 103 -8.09 8.34 21.60
N ALA A 104 -9.16 8.17 20.83
CA ALA A 104 -10.47 7.75 21.36
C ALA A 104 -10.41 6.36 22.04
N TYR A 105 -9.65 5.42 21.48
CA TYR A 105 -9.46 4.08 22.08
C TYR A 105 -8.56 4.10 23.32
N ALA A 106 -7.79 5.16 23.57
CA ALA A 106 -7.00 5.27 24.80
C ALA A 106 -7.87 5.54 26.05
N GLU A 107 -9.02 6.17 25.88
CA GLU A 107 -9.97 6.46 26.97
C GLU A 107 -10.86 5.26 27.34
N PHE A 108 -11.07 4.34 26.39
CA PHE A 108 -11.98 3.21 26.56
C PHE A 108 -11.56 2.21 27.65
N PRO A 109 -10.28 1.82 27.82
CA PRO A 109 -9.85 0.97 28.92
C PRO A 109 -10.24 1.57 30.28
N LYS A 110 -10.02 2.88 30.46
CA LYS A 110 -10.37 3.59 31.69
C LYS A 110 -11.87 3.55 31.96
N ALA A 111 -12.70 3.77 30.93
CA ALA A 111 -14.14 3.63 31.04
C ALA A 111 -14.57 2.19 31.37
N SER A 112 -13.99 1.19 30.71
CA SER A 112 -14.30 -0.22 30.92
C SER A 112 -13.98 -0.70 32.34
N TYR A 113 -12.88 -0.20 32.93
CA TYR A 113 -12.57 -0.41 34.35
C TYR A 113 -13.64 0.22 35.26
N ASN A 114 -14.06 1.45 34.99
CA ASN A 114 -15.06 2.16 35.80
C ASN A 114 -16.45 1.52 35.73
N PHE A 115 -16.84 0.95 34.58
CA PHE A 115 -18.15 0.32 34.37
C PHE A 115 -18.14 -1.20 34.56
N GLY A 116 -17.03 -1.79 35.01
CA GLY A 116 -16.93 -3.23 35.32
C GLY A 116 -17.06 -4.18 34.12
N THR A 117 -16.80 -3.71 32.90
CA THR A 117 -16.93 -4.52 31.66
C THR A 117 -15.57 -5.12 31.27
N PHE A 118 -15.02 -5.98 32.12
CA PHE A 118 -13.66 -6.51 31.97
C PHE A 118 -13.51 -7.50 30.81
N SER A 119 -14.55 -8.26 30.47
CA SER A 119 -14.51 -9.23 29.36
C SER A 119 -14.25 -8.57 28.01
N LYS A 120 -14.88 -7.42 27.74
CA LYS A 120 -14.68 -6.65 26.50
C LYS A 120 -13.38 -5.85 26.48
N LEU A 121 -12.74 -5.66 27.63
CA LEU A 121 -11.50 -4.89 27.72
C LEU A 121 -10.35 -5.61 27.00
N VAL A 122 -10.23 -6.93 27.16
CA VAL A 122 -9.20 -7.73 26.48
C VAL A 122 -9.39 -7.66 24.96
N GLU A 123 -10.61 -7.93 24.49
CA GLU A 123 -10.96 -7.85 23.08
C GLU A 123 -10.67 -6.47 22.48
N MET A 124 -10.95 -5.40 23.23
CA MET A 124 -10.67 -4.04 22.77
C MET A 124 -9.17 -3.73 22.71
N ILE A 125 -8.39 -4.22 23.69
CA ILE A 125 -6.92 -4.06 23.65
C ILE A 125 -6.35 -4.80 22.44
N ASP A 126 -6.81 -6.01 22.17
CA ASP A 126 -6.37 -6.80 21.02
C ASP A 126 -6.77 -6.12 19.70
N PHE A 127 -8.00 -5.62 19.61
CA PHE A 127 -8.46 -4.84 18.47
C PHE A 127 -7.62 -3.58 18.24
N ARG A 128 -7.30 -2.82 19.29
CA ARG A 128 -6.43 -1.65 19.21
C ARG A 128 -5.03 -2.03 18.74
N ASN A 129 -4.46 -3.10 19.28
CA ASN A 129 -3.13 -3.57 18.87
C ASN A 129 -3.13 -4.01 17.40
N ARG A 130 -4.21 -4.64 16.93
CA ARG A 130 -4.39 -5.05 15.54
C ARG A 130 -4.54 -3.84 14.59
N LEU A 131 -5.23 -2.79 15.01
CA LEU A 131 -5.33 -1.53 14.26
C LEU A 131 -4.00 -0.77 14.21
N ALA A 132 -3.33 -0.65 15.35
CA ALA A 132 -2.03 0.04 15.45
C ALA A 132 -0.94 -0.62 14.59
N ASN A 133 -1.04 -1.94 14.40
CA ASN A 133 -0.14 -2.71 13.54
C ASN A 133 -0.83 -3.14 12.22
N SER A 134 -1.82 -2.38 11.74
CA SER A 134 -2.42 -2.65 10.43
C SER A 134 -1.41 -2.44 9.30
N HIS A 135 -1.33 -3.41 8.40
CA HIS A 135 -0.56 -3.26 7.17
C HIS A 135 -1.07 -2.10 6.31
N HIS A 136 -2.39 -1.92 6.23
CA HIS A 136 -2.98 -0.84 5.43
C HIS A 136 -2.56 0.53 5.97
N PHE A 137 -2.57 0.69 7.29
CA PHE A 137 -2.10 1.90 7.95
C PHE A 137 -0.63 2.20 7.64
N ALA A 138 0.25 1.21 7.77
CA ALA A 138 1.67 1.36 7.48
C ALA A 138 1.92 1.75 6.01
N LEU A 139 1.23 1.09 5.06
CA LEU A 139 1.37 1.39 3.63
C LEU A 139 0.87 2.78 3.27
N VAL A 140 -0.32 3.18 3.74
CA VAL A 140 -0.88 4.51 3.46
C VAL A 140 -0.01 5.61 4.09
N THR A 141 0.58 5.37 5.27
CA THR A 141 1.51 6.31 5.91
C THR A 141 2.72 6.58 5.01
N VAL A 142 3.35 5.52 4.50
CA VAL A 142 4.49 5.63 3.60
C VAL A 142 4.11 6.28 2.27
N GLU A 143 2.99 5.87 1.67
CA GLU A 143 2.54 6.43 0.39
C GLU A 143 2.12 7.91 0.51
N SER A 144 1.55 8.33 1.64
CA SER A 144 1.24 9.74 1.92
C SER A 144 2.50 10.61 1.92
N LEU A 145 3.56 10.15 2.62
CA LEU A 145 4.84 10.85 2.64
C LEU A 145 5.47 10.93 1.24
N LEU A 146 5.45 9.83 0.48
CA LEU A 146 5.97 9.82 -0.89
C LEU A 146 5.14 10.70 -1.84
N THR A 147 3.83 10.76 -1.65
CA THR A 147 2.93 11.62 -2.43
C THR A 147 3.20 13.10 -2.17
N LEU A 148 3.60 13.48 -0.95
CA LEU A 148 4.01 14.85 -0.64
C LEU A 148 5.21 15.30 -1.50
N VAL A 149 6.18 14.41 -1.73
CA VAL A 149 7.36 14.69 -2.56
C VAL A 149 6.95 14.85 -4.03
N VAL A 150 6.11 13.94 -4.53
CA VAL A 150 5.70 13.92 -5.95
C VAL A 150 4.73 15.05 -6.28
N GLY A 151 3.79 15.34 -5.37
CA GLY A 151 2.72 16.30 -5.59
C GLY A 151 3.14 17.77 -5.58
N PHE A 152 4.40 18.06 -5.20
CA PHE A 152 5.04 19.38 -5.11
C PHE A 152 4.08 20.58 -5.24
N ALA A 153 3.56 21.03 -4.10
CA ALA A 153 2.72 22.22 -4.04
C ALA A 153 3.46 23.33 -3.28
N GLY A 154 4.07 24.26 -4.01
CA GLY A 154 4.68 25.47 -3.43
C GLY A 154 6.20 25.48 -3.43
N SER A 155 6.82 26.09 -2.42
CA SER A 155 8.29 26.21 -2.33
C SER A 155 8.92 24.98 -1.67
N LEU A 156 10.23 24.76 -1.92
CA LEU A 156 10.99 23.69 -1.27
C LEU A 156 10.90 23.77 0.27
N ALA A 157 10.94 24.97 0.84
CA ALA A 157 10.83 25.18 2.29
C ALA A 157 9.45 24.75 2.84
N GLN A 158 8.37 24.99 2.10
CA GLN A 158 7.02 24.55 2.47
C GLN A 158 6.90 23.03 2.42
N CYS A 159 7.40 22.41 1.35
CA CYS A 159 7.38 20.95 1.21
C CYS A 159 8.15 20.24 2.33
N LEU A 160 9.33 20.76 2.69
CA LEU A 160 10.13 20.23 3.79
C LEU A 160 9.48 20.44 5.16
N THR A 161 8.83 21.58 5.37
CA THR A 161 8.07 21.84 6.59
C THR A 161 6.90 20.85 6.71
N ALA A 162 6.14 20.66 5.63
CA ALA A 162 5.05 19.70 5.59
C ALA A 162 5.56 18.26 5.84
N TYR A 163 6.71 17.90 5.26
CA TYR A 163 7.33 16.59 5.51
C TYR A 163 7.71 16.40 6.99
N ARG A 164 8.35 17.42 7.59
CA ARG A 164 8.74 17.38 9.01
C ARG A 164 7.54 17.30 9.96
N GLN A 165 6.40 17.86 9.57
CA GLN A 165 5.15 17.78 10.33
C GLN A 165 4.45 16.42 10.14
N ALA A 166 4.47 15.87 8.93
CA ALA A 166 3.81 14.61 8.61
C ALA A 166 4.58 13.37 9.08
N ARG A 167 5.91 13.46 9.22
CA ARG A 167 6.74 12.34 9.68
C ARG A 167 6.64 12.16 11.19
N THR A 168 6.66 10.90 11.63
CA THR A 168 6.69 10.55 13.05
C THR A 168 8.10 10.35 13.60
N SER A 169 9.11 10.16 12.74
CA SER A 169 10.49 9.81 13.11
C SER A 169 11.53 10.31 12.10
N LYS A 170 12.81 10.18 12.47
CA LYS A 170 13.93 10.41 11.56
C LYS A 170 13.97 9.33 10.46
N PRO A 171 14.53 9.61 9.27
CA PRO A 171 14.50 8.68 8.14
C PRO A 171 15.25 7.35 8.38
N HIS A 172 16.28 7.34 9.25
CA HIS A 172 16.99 6.11 9.59
C HIS A 172 16.23 5.21 10.56
N ASP A 173 15.27 5.76 11.31
CA ASP A 173 14.49 4.99 12.28
C ASP A 173 13.29 4.30 11.61
N ASP A 174 13.33 2.96 11.57
CA ASP A 174 12.18 2.16 11.15
C ASP A 174 11.23 1.94 12.34
N ARG A 175 10.05 2.58 12.30
CA ARG A 175 9.01 2.39 13.32
C ARG A 175 8.00 1.29 12.99
N ILE A 176 8.10 0.67 11.82
CA ILE A 176 7.17 -0.38 11.42
C ILE A 176 7.50 -1.63 12.24
N ALA A 177 6.55 -2.09 13.05
CA ALA A 177 6.66 -3.35 13.78
C ALA A 177 6.40 -4.53 12.83
N TRP A 178 7.38 -4.83 11.98
CA TRP A 178 7.29 -5.83 10.90
C TRP A 178 6.71 -7.18 11.36
N ASP A 179 7.15 -7.68 12.52
CA ASP A 179 6.72 -8.98 13.08
C ASP A 179 5.28 -8.98 13.60
N LYS A 180 4.69 -7.80 13.80
CA LYS A 180 3.34 -7.63 14.36
C LYS A 180 2.34 -7.13 13.32
N LEU A 181 2.72 -7.01 12.04
CA LEU A 181 1.83 -6.52 11.01
C LEU A 181 0.63 -7.46 10.80
N HIS A 182 -0.56 -6.87 10.68
CA HIS A 182 -1.81 -7.59 10.44
C HIS A 182 -2.40 -7.24 9.07
N ASP A 183 -2.86 -8.24 8.34
CA ASP A 183 -3.74 -8.06 7.18
C ASP A 183 -5.19 -7.99 7.63
N ASN A 184 -5.78 -6.81 7.54
CA ASN A 184 -7.17 -6.57 7.95
C ASN A 184 -8.12 -6.42 6.75
N ARG A 185 -7.62 -6.62 5.52
CA ARG A 185 -8.40 -6.45 4.30
C ARG A 185 -9.55 -7.46 4.24
N ASP A 186 -10.75 -6.97 3.93
CA ASP A 186 -11.89 -7.83 3.63
C ASP A 186 -11.84 -8.24 2.15
N LEU A 187 -11.43 -9.49 1.93
CA LEU A 187 -11.39 -10.11 0.59
C LEU A 187 -12.69 -10.83 0.23
N THR A 188 -13.68 -10.83 1.12
CA THR A 188 -14.97 -11.52 0.95
C THR A 188 -16.09 -10.60 0.45
N ILE A 189 -15.82 -9.29 0.39
CA ILE A 189 -16.80 -8.27 0.00
C ILE A 189 -17.38 -8.45 -1.41
N PHE A 190 -16.63 -9.08 -2.32
CA PHE A 190 -17.10 -9.37 -3.68
C PHE A 190 -17.85 -10.70 -3.74
N LEU A 191 -19.06 -10.68 -4.30
CA LEU A 191 -19.75 -11.92 -4.65
C LEU A 191 -19.11 -12.54 -5.89
N ALA A 192 -18.51 -13.71 -5.70
CA ALA A 192 -18.00 -14.55 -6.78
C ALA A 192 -18.99 -15.70 -7.03
N TRP A 193 -19.58 -15.72 -8.23
CA TRP A 193 -20.29 -16.89 -8.75
C TRP A 193 -19.48 -17.65 -9.80
N ASP A 194 -18.18 -17.36 -9.86
CA ASP A 194 -17.27 -18.02 -10.78
C ASP A 194 -17.19 -19.51 -10.42
N PRO A 195 -17.13 -20.41 -11.41
CA PRO A 195 -17.06 -21.82 -11.12
C PRO A 195 -15.82 -22.10 -10.26
N PRO A 196 -15.91 -23.01 -9.27
CA PRO A 196 -14.75 -23.60 -8.63
C PRO A 196 -14.04 -24.40 -9.72
N SER A 197 -13.25 -23.72 -10.54
CA SER A 197 -12.53 -24.34 -11.64
C SER A 197 -11.54 -25.31 -11.00
N VAL A 198 -11.64 -26.57 -11.40
CA VAL A 198 -10.59 -27.59 -11.29
C VAL A 198 -9.26 -26.90 -11.52
N GLY A 199 -8.42 -26.87 -10.48
CA GLY A 199 -7.15 -26.15 -10.53
C GLY A 199 -6.32 -26.65 -11.70
N ILE A 200 -5.73 -25.73 -12.46
CA ILE A 200 -4.43 -25.87 -13.15
C ILE A 200 -4.23 -27.03 -14.16
N GLU A 201 -5.15 -28.00 -14.34
CA GLU A 201 -4.93 -29.20 -15.17
C GLU A 201 -5.74 -29.24 -16.48
N ALA A 202 -6.67 -28.32 -16.71
CA ALA A 202 -7.56 -28.39 -17.89
C ALA A 202 -6.97 -27.81 -19.21
N GLU A 203 -5.70 -27.38 -19.24
CA GLU A 203 -5.04 -26.92 -20.48
C GLU A 203 -4.02 -27.94 -21.03
N GLN A 204 -3.88 -29.13 -20.41
CA GLN A 204 -3.00 -30.21 -20.89
C GLN A 204 -3.64 -31.61 -20.85
N GLU A 205 -4.88 -31.77 -21.31
CA GLU A 205 -5.38 -33.12 -21.66
C GLU A 205 -6.03 -33.13 -23.05
N SER A 206 -5.18 -32.90 -24.05
CA SER A 206 -5.29 -33.60 -25.32
C SER A 206 -4.65 -34.98 -25.13
N ASN A 207 -5.43 -35.98 -24.70
CA ASN A 207 -5.42 -37.35 -25.23
C ASN A 207 -6.30 -38.25 -24.34
N GLY A 208 -7.22 -38.95 -25.01
CA GLY A 208 -8.37 -39.57 -24.36
C GLY A 208 -8.04 -40.59 -23.27
N CYS A 209 -8.62 -40.37 -22.11
CA CYS A 209 -8.90 -41.39 -21.09
C CYS A 209 -10.31 -41.13 -20.53
N PRO A 210 -11.11 -42.19 -20.26
CA PRO A 210 -12.44 -42.02 -19.70
C PRO A 210 -12.36 -41.66 -18.20
N PRO A 211 -13.37 -40.97 -17.64
CA PRO A 211 -13.33 -40.46 -16.28
C PRO A 211 -13.37 -41.61 -15.26
N GLY A 212 -12.24 -41.83 -14.60
CA GLY A 212 -12.10 -42.75 -13.48
C GLY A 212 -12.66 -42.15 -12.19
N VAL A 213 -13.60 -42.89 -11.59
CA VAL A 213 -13.97 -43.00 -10.17
C VAL A 213 -13.68 -41.77 -9.27
N ALA A 214 -14.76 -41.08 -8.90
CA ALA A 214 -14.80 -40.03 -7.89
C ALA A 214 -14.27 -40.53 -6.53
N GLY A 215 -13.05 -40.12 -6.18
CA GLY A 215 -12.56 -40.13 -4.80
C GLY A 215 -13.18 -38.97 -4.02
N ASP A 216 -13.39 -39.17 -2.71
CA ASP A 216 -13.97 -38.22 -1.74
C ASP A 216 -13.67 -36.74 -2.06
N THR A 217 -14.58 -36.09 -2.78
CA THR A 217 -14.45 -34.67 -3.10
C THR A 217 -14.92 -33.86 -1.90
N LYS A 218 -14.01 -33.07 -1.33
CA LYS A 218 -14.33 -32.05 -0.31
C LYS A 218 -15.58 -31.26 -0.71
N PRO A 219 -16.45 -30.85 0.23
CA PRO A 219 -17.60 -30.03 -0.09
C PRO A 219 -17.13 -28.74 -0.78
N VAL A 220 -17.88 -28.29 -1.79
CA VAL A 220 -17.52 -27.13 -2.63
C VAL A 220 -17.17 -25.89 -1.80
N GLY A 221 -17.86 -25.68 -0.68
CA GLY A 221 -17.56 -24.59 0.26
C GLY A 221 -16.13 -24.63 0.80
N ALA A 222 -15.66 -25.81 1.23
CA ALA A 222 -14.31 -25.97 1.79
C ALA A 222 -13.22 -25.72 0.72
N VAL A 223 -13.44 -26.14 -0.52
CA VAL A 223 -12.53 -25.87 -1.64
C VAL A 223 -12.44 -24.37 -1.93
N LEU A 224 -13.56 -23.66 -1.85
CA LEU A 224 -13.60 -22.20 -2.03
C LEU A 224 -12.90 -21.46 -0.88
N ASP A 225 -13.05 -21.93 0.36
CA ASP A 225 -12.34 -21.40 1.52
C ASP A 225 -10.82 -21.57 1.41
N GLU A 226 -10.35 -22.77 1.05
CA GLU A 226 -8.92 -23.03 0.84
C GLU A 226 -8.34 -22.14 -0.27
N ARG A 227 -9.08 -21.96 -1.37
CA ARG A 227 -8.66 -21.05 -2.45
C ARG A 227 -8.61 -19.60 -1.99
N ARG A 228 -9.60 -19.13 -1.22
CA ARG A 228 -9.62 -17.78 -0.66
C ARG A 228 -8.41 -17.56 0.24
N GLU A 229 -8.10 -18.53 1.09
CA GLU A 229 -6.94 -18.47 1.96
C GLU A 229 -5.63 -18.39 1.19
N ALA A 230 -5.46 -19.23 0.16
CA ALA A 230 -4.29 -19.20 -0.71
C ALA A 230 -4.13 -17.83 -1.40
N ILE A 231 -5.21 -17.25 -1.89
CA ILE A 231 -5.21 -15.91 -2.50
C ILE A 231 -4.85 -14.85 -1.45
N ARG A 232 -5.38 -14.95 -0.23
CA ARG A 232 -5.06 -14.03 0.86
C ARG A 232 -3.57 -14.05 1.18
N VAL A 233 -3.01 -15.23 1.42
CA VAL A 233 -1.58 -15.41 1.75
C VAL A 233 -0.69 -14.90 0.61
N ALA A 234 -0.98 -15.28 -0.63
CA ALA A 234 -0.20 -14.84 -1.79
C ALA A 234 -0.28 -13.32 -2.01
N SER A 235 -1.48 -12.74 -1.90
CA SER A 235 -1.70 -11.29 -2.02
C SER A 235 -0.99 -10.53 -0.91
N TYR A 236 -1.08 -11.01 0.33
CA TYR A 236 -0.45 -10.36 1.46
C TYR A 236 1.08 -10.39 1.37
N ALA A 237 1.68 -11.51 0.93
CA ALA A 237 3.12 -11.58 0.72
C ALA A 237 3.62 -10.52 -0.28
N GLN A 238 2.87 -10.27 -1.35
CA GLN A 238 3.19 -9.23 -2.33
C GLN A 238 3.04 -7.83 -1.75
N GLU A 239 1.95 -7.54 -1.03
CA GLU A 239 1.75 -6.23 -0.40
C GLU A 239 2.76 -5.96 0.72
N TYR A 240 3.15 -6.98 1.48
CA TYR A 240 4.20 -6.90 2.49
C TYR A 240 5.55 -6.48 1.89
N ASP A 241 5.97 -7.13 0.79
CA ASP A 241 7.19 -6.78 0.10
C ASP A 241 7.09 -5.43 -0.63
N LEU A 242 5.91 -5.04 -1.12
CA LEU A 242 5.66 -3.68 -1.60
C LEU A 242 5.90 -2.66 -0.48
N LEU A 243 5.36 -2.88 0.72
CA LEU A 243 5.60 -2.01 1.87
C LEU A 243 7.09 -1.92 2.21
N ARG A 244 7.83 -3.04 2.20
CA ARG A 244 9.29 -3.04 2.41
C ARG A 244 10.01 -2.15 1.41
N LEU A 245 9.69 -2.28 0.13
CA LEU A 245 10.30 -1.46 -0.94
C LEU A 245 9.97 0.01 -0.76
N ARG A 246 8.70 0.35 -0.53
CA ARG A 246 8.23 1.73 -0.44
C ARG A 246 8.75 2.41 0.82
N SER A 247 8.76 1.70 1.96
CA SER A 247 9.34 2.18 3.21
C SER A 247 10.85 2.41 3.07
N GLY A 248 11.57 1.46 2.47
CA GLY A 248 13.02 1.61 2.21
C GLY A 248 13.32 2.80 1.29
N LEU A 249 12.53 2.97 0.22
CA LEU A 249 12.68 4.10 -0.70
C LEU A 249 12.40 5.44 -0.01
N ALA A 250 11.32 5.55 0.76
CA ALA A 250 11.00 6.77 1.49
C ALA A 250 12.13 7.16 2.44
N ARG A 251 12.62 6.20 3.24
CA ARG A 251 13.74 6.42 4.17
C ARG A 251 15.01 6.84 3.45
N LEU A 252 15.35 6.20 2.33
CA LEU A 252 16.51 6.57 1.52
C LEU A 252 16.39 8.00 0.97
N VAL A 253 15.28 8.32 0.31
CA VAL A 253 15.05 9.65 -0.29
C VAL A 253 15.08 10.74 0.76
N PHE A 254 14.35 10.58 1.87
CA PHE A 254 14.31 11.60 2.91
C PHE A 254 15.63 11.68 3.69
N GLY A 255 16.32 10.57 3.90
CA GLY A 255 17.65 10.54 4.49
C GLY A 255 18.66 11.35 3.68
N LEU A 256 18.65 11.19 2.35
CA LEU A 256 19.49 11.99 1.44
C LEU A 256 19.14 13.48 1.46
N VAL A 257 17.84 13.81 1.50
CA VAL A 257 17.37 15.20 1.61
C VAL A 257 17.85 15.85 2.91
N GLU A 258 17.80 15.13 4.03
CA GLU A 258 18.29 15.65 5.31
C GLU A 258 19.81 15.78 5.35
N LEU A 259 20.54 14.81 4.80
CA LEU A 259 22.02 14.85 4.71
C LEU A 259 22.52 16.09 3.96
N HIS A 260 21.83 16.50 2.89
CA HIS A 260 22.20 17.68 2.08
C HIS A 260 21.72 19.02 2.66
N ARG A 261 20.89 18.99 3.71
CA ARG A 261 20.29 20.21 4.29
C ARG A 261 20.71 20.50 5.72
N GLY A 262 21.09 19.48 6.49
CA GLY A 262 21.50 19.64 7.87
C GLY A 262 23.01 19.85 8.03
N GLN A 263 23.41 20.43 9.17
CA GLN A 263 24.75 20.28 9.74
C GLN A 263 24.87 18.86 10.34
N GLU A 264 24.61 17.83 9.54
CA GLU A 264 24.66 16.45 10.00
C GLU A 264 26.10 15.94 10.01
N THR A 265 26.41 15.07 10.97
CA THR A 265 27.75 14.55 11.18
C THR A 265 28.11 13.47 10.15
N THR A 266 29.40 13.14 10.07
CA THR A 266 29.89 11.97 9.31
C THR A 266 29.23 10.65 9.72
N ASP A 267 28.77 10.53 10.97
CA ASP A 267 28.03 9.36 11.45
C ASP A 267 26.66 9.22 10.75
N TYR A 268 26.00 10.35 10.47
CA TYR A 268 24.73 10.35 9.74
C TYR A 268 24.91 9.90 8.30
N GLU A 269 25.98 10.33 7.64
CA GLU A 269 26.35 9.86 6.30
C GLU A 269 26.48 8.33 6.25
N GLN A 270 27.15 7.73 7.25
CA GLN A 270 27.29 6.27 7.34
C GLN A 270 25.92 5.58 7.47
N GLN A 271 24.99 6.14 8.25
CA GLN A 271 23.62 5.62 8.35
C GLN A 271 22.91 5.67 6.99
N ILE A 272 23.05 6.75 6.22
CA ILE A 272 22.43 6.84 4.89
C ILE A 272 23.06 5.83 3.90
N ARG A 273 24.38 5.60 3.97
CA ARG A 273 25.04 4.53 3.20
C ARG A 273 24.48 3.16 3.56
N GLN A 274 24.25 2.89 4.85
CA GLN A 274 23.61 1.65 5.29
C GLN A 274 22.18 1.52 4.76
N LEU A 275 21.37 2.59 4.77
CA LEU A 275 20.04 2.60 4.16
C LEU A 275 20.09 2.28 2.67
N ARG A 276 21.02 2.87 1.92
CA ARG A 276 21.23 2.57 0.50
C ARG A 276 21.56 1.10 0.27
N HIS A 277 22.48 0.52 1.06
CA HIS A 277 22.81 -0.91 0.95
C HIS A 277 21.63 -1.82 1.32
N SER A 278 20.91 -1.49 2.40
CA SER A 278 19.71 -2.21 2.85
C SER A 278 18.61 -2.20 1.79
N TRP A 279 18.40 -1.05 1.13
CA TRP A 279 17.40 -0.92 0.08
C TRP A 279 17.74 -1.77 -1.14
N VAL A 280 19.00 -1.73 -1.63
CA VAL A 280 19.44 -2.58 -2.76
C VAL A 280 19.34 -4.07 -2.42
N ARG A 281 19.69 -4.46 -1.18
CA ARG A 281 19.50 -5.84 -0.71
C ARG A 281 18.03 -6.25 -0.73
N THR A 282 17.15 -5.40 -0.22
CA THR A 282 15.70 -5.65 -0.18
C THR A 282 15.13 -5.82 -1.59
N VAL A 283 15.56 -4.99 -2.54
CA VAL A 283 15.17 -5.14 -3.96
C VAL A 283 15.60 -6.50 -4.51
N GLY A 284 16.87 -6.88 -4.34
CA GLY A 284 17.38 -8.17 -4.82
C GLY A 284 16.70 -9.39 -4.18
N GLU A 285 16.40 -9.33 -2.87
CA GLU A 285 15.62 -10.36 -2.18
C GLU A 285 14.23 -10.53 -2.78
N ILE A 286 13.57 -9.43 -3.14
CA ILE A 286 12.20 -9.45 -3.67
C ILE A 286 12.18 -9.91 -5.13
N GLU A 287 13.14 -9.48 -5.95
CA GLU A 287 13.33 -9.96 -7.32
C GLU A 287 13.56 -11.48 -7.36
N ALA A 288 14.33 -12.02 -6.40
CA ALA A 288 14.60 -13.45 -6.28
C ALA A 288 13.33 -14.28 -6.02
N LYS A 289 12.30 -13.70 -5.38
CA LYS A 289 11.03 -14.40 -5.09
C LYS A 289 10.16 -14.62 -6.34
N ARG A 290 10.41 -13.88 -7.44
CA ARG A 290 9.71 -14.03 -8.74
C ARG A 290 8.18 -14.10 -8.59
N TYR A 291 7.59 -13.15 -7.88
CA TYR A 291 6.15 -13.11 -7.72
C TYR A 291 5.41 -13.04 -9.05
N GLU A 292 4.32 -13.78 -9.16
CA GLU A 292 3.38 -13.66 -10.28
C GLU A 292 2.20 -12.75 -9.91
N PRO A 293 1.74 -11.89 -10.84
CA PRO A 293 0.52 -11.11 -10.65
C PRO A 293 -0.69 -12.00 -10.36
N SER A 294 -1.61 -11.50 -9.53
CA SER A 294 -2.91 -12.15 -9.37
C SER A 294 -3.62 -12.27 -10.72
N SER A 295 -4.31 -13.40 -10.92
CA SER A 295 -5.02 -13.65 -12.18
C SER A 295 -6.05 -12.56 -12.47
N GLY A 296 -5.95 -11.90 -13.63
CA GLY A 296 -6.91 -10.92 -14.10
C GLY A 296 -8.18 -11.52 -14.72
N ARG A 297 -8.33 -12.85 -14.73
CA ARG A 297 -9.40 -13.57 -15.44
C ARG A 297 -10.81 -13.18 -14.99
N TYR A 298 -11.01 -13.03 -13.68
CA TYR A 298 -12.31 -12.70 -13.10
C TYR A 298 -12.33 -11.26 -12.56
N LEU A 299 -13.49 -10.61 -12.68
CA LEU A 299 -13.65 -9.21 -12.26
C LEU A 299 -13.49 -9.03 -10.75
N VAL A 300 -13.87 -10.03 -9.98
CA VAL A 300 -13.83 -10.02 -8.51
C VAL A 300 -12.48 -10.45 -7.96
N ASN A 301 -11.56 -10.89 -8.82
CA ASN A 301 -10.19 -11.12 -8.39
C ASN A 301 -9.58 -9.79 -7.96
N LEU A 302 -8.69 -9.87 -6.97
CA LEU A 302 -7.92 -8.73 -6.50
C LEU A 302 -7.15 -8.12 -7.66
N LEU A 303 -7.15 -6.80 -7.69
CA LEU A 303 -6.28 -6.05 -8.59
C LEU A 303 -4.82 -6.45 -8.32
N PRO A 304 -3.99 -6.59 -9.36
CA PRO A 304 -2.58 -6.89 -9.18
C PRO A 304 -1.91 -5.89 -8.24
N SER A 305 -1.03 -6.40 -7.37
CA SER A 305 -0.17 -5.55 -6.54
C SER A 305 0.67 -4.63 -7.43
N ARG A 306 0.92 -3.41 -6.95
CA ARG A 306 1.82 -2.47 -7.65
C ARG A 306 3.26 -2.95 -7.67
N LEU A 307 3.62 -3.94 -6.85
CA LEU A 307 4.94 -4.54 -6.80
C LEU A 307 5.48 -4.90 -8.19
N HIS A 308 4.64 -5.51 -9.03
CA HIS A 308 5.04 -5.95 -10.37
C HIS A 308 5.44 -4.80 -11.29
N LEU A 309 4.76 -3.65 -11.18
CA LEU A 309 5.12 -2.46 -11.95
C LEU A 309 6.43 -1.86 -11.43
N TYR A 310 6.65 -1.87 -10.12
CA TYR A 310 7.90 -1.41 -9.52
C TYR A 310 9.11 -2.21 -9.99
N LEU A 311 8.99 -3.54 -10.05
CA LEU A 311 10.07 -4.44 -10.46
C LEU A 311 10.33 -4.41 -11.97
N ARG A 312 9.32 -4.08 -12.79
CA ARG A 312 9.47 -3.96 -14.25
C ARG A 312 10.11 -2.66 -14.70
N LEU A 313 9.91 -1.58 -13.94
CA LEU A 313 10.46 -0.27 -14.25
C LEU A 313 11.86 -0.13 -13.63
N PRO A 314 12.76 0.71 -14.20
CA PRO A 314 14.13 0.86 -13.73
C PRO A 314 14.23 1.67 -12.42
N TYR A 315 13.21 1.63 -11.56
CA TYR A 315 13.18 2.38 -10.30
C TYR A 315 14.34 2.01 -9.39
N ALA A 316 14.64 0.71 -9.27
CA ALA A 316 15.76 0.20 -8.50
C ALA A 316 17.06 0.91 -8.92
N THR A 317 17.40 0.79 -10.19
CA THR A 317 18.61 1.36 -10.79
C THR A 317 18.66 2.89 -10.65
N VAL A 318 17.56 3.58 -10.97
CA VAL A 318 17.50 5.05 -10.92
C VAL A 318 17.75 5.57 -9.51
N PHE A 319 17.05 5.05 -8.49
CA PHE A 319 17.22 5.53 -7.12
C PHE A 319 18.53 5.04 -6.49
N THR A 320 19.10 3.91 -6.92
CA THR A 320 20.45 3.49 -6.51
C THR A 320 21.49 4.50 -7.00
N HIS A 321 21.50 4.81 -8.29
CA HIS A 321 22.47 5.73 -8.87
C HIS A 321 22.28 7.16 -8.37
N LEU A 322 21.03 7.59 -8.16
CA LEU A 322 20.76 8.89 -7.55
C LEU A 322 21.34 8.96 -6.13
N ALA A 323 21.17 7.90 -5.33
CA ALA A 323 21.74 7.85 -3.99
C ALA A 323 23.27 7.85 -4.02
N ASP A 324 23.89 7.07 -4.91
CA ASP A 324 25.34 7.01 -5.07
C ASP A 324 25.92 8.37 -5.49
N PHE A 325 25.25 9.04 -6.43
CA PHE A 325 25.62 10.37 -6.88
C PHE A 325 25.58 11.37 -5.72
N LEU A 326 24.45 11.44 -5.00
CA LEU A 326 24.27 12.37 -3.89
C LEU A 326 25.24 12.10 -2.73
N LEU A 327 25.48 10.82 -2.39
CA LEU A 327 26.48 10.44 -1.39
C LEU A 327 27.91 10.72 -1.83
N GLY A 328 28.19 10.73 -3.14
CA GLY A 328 29.50 11.11 -3.69
C GLY A 328 29.72 12.62 -3.75
N THR A 329 28.66 13.41 -3.91
CA THR A 329 28.74 14.88 -3.95
C THR A 329 28.78 15.54 -2.58
N TRP A 330 28.40 14.83 -1.52
CA TRP A 330 28.42 15.37 -0.17
C TRP A 330 29.87 15.49 0.34
N GLN A 331 30.32 16.72 0.60
CA GLN A 331 31.71 17.01 1.01
C GLN A 331 31.89 17.14 2.52
N GLY A 332 30.84 16.84 3.30
CA GLY A 332 30.81 17.09 4.74
C GLY A 332 30.73 18.57 5.10
N TYR A 333 30.25 18.86 6.30
CA TYR A 333 30.49 20.15 6.92
C TYR A 333 31.92 20.12 7.49
N CYS A 334 32.90 20.62 6.75
CA CYS A 334 34.16 21.02 7.37
C CYS A 334 33.82 22.16 8.32
N CYS A 335 33.92 21.95 9.64
CA CYS A 335 34.10 23.06 10.56
C CYS A 335 35.34 23.80 10.07
N THR A 336 35.16 24.95 9.43
CA THR A 336 36.23 25.93 9.34
C THR A 336 36.46 26.37 10.78
N ASP A 337 37.48 25.82 11.42
CA ASP A 337 38.09 26.41 12.60
C ASP A 337 38.54 27.84 12.21
N GLY A 338 37.77 28.82 12.65
CA GLY A 338 38.07 30.25 12.57
C GLY A 338 37.14 30.94 13.58
N ASP A 339 37.58 31.70 14.57
CA ASP A 339 38.88 32.31 14.84
C ASP A 339 39.12 32.24 16.35
N ASN A 340 40.23 31.62 16.76
CA ASN A 340 40.84 31.87 18.05
C ASN A 340 42.17 32.56 17.79
N ASP A 341 42.09 33.75 17.17
CA ASP A 341 43.20 34.68 17.13
C ASP A 341 43.49 35.11 18.57
N GLY A 342 44.47 34.42 19.16
CA GLY A 342 45.13 34.86 20.36
C GLY A 342 45.77 36.22 20.10
N ILE A 343 45.10 37.28 20.54
CA ILE A 343 45.71 38.59 20.76
C ILE A 343 46.69 38.41 21.92
N ALA A 344 47.91 37.97 21.59
CA ALA A 344 49.07 38.16 22.42
C ALA A 344 49.39 39.67 22.39
N ASN A 345 48.87 40.39 23.38
CA ASN A 345 49.34 41.74 23.69
C ASN A 345 50.77 41.65 24.23
N SER A 346 51.75 41.79 23.34
CA SER A 346 53.10 42.22 23.67
C SER A 346 53.32 43.59 23.04
N ASN A 347 53.44 44.62 23.87
CA ASN A 347 54.25 45.84 23.72
C ASN A 347 54.10 46.59 25.06
N GLY A 348 55.16 47.00 25.77
CA GLY A 348 56.38 47.59 25.23
C GLY A 348 56.23 49.10 25.35
#